data_AF-A0A3Q0R2Q1-F1
#
_entry.id   AF-A0A3Q0R2Q1-F1
#
_cell.length_a   1.000
_cell.length_b   1.000
_cell.length_c   1.000
_cell.angle_alpha   90.00
_cell.angle_beta   90.00
_cell.angle_gamma   90.00
#
_symmetry.space_group_name_H-M   'P 1'
#
loop_
_entity.id
_entity.type
_entity.pdbx_description
1 polymer ?
#
loop_
_entity_poly.entity_id
_entity_poly.type
_entity_poly.pdbx_seq_one_letter_code
_entity_poly.pdbx_strand_id
1 'polypeptide(L)'
;MAGLPPGDPQLVSMIVNHLKTQGLFDQFRRDCLADVDTKPAYLNLKQRVDNFVSNHLSNHTWSPHLNKNQLRNNIRQLVLQSGMLEQGVDRIVAQVVDPKINHIFRPQVERVVREFLSPGSCSEEPPPQHRRQLPLLPSTPCPSWTP
;
A
#
# COMPACT_ATOMS: atom_id res chain seq x y z
N MET A 1 -31.73 -11.11 -3.86
CA MET A 1 -30.26 -11.13 -3.67
C MET A 1 -29.70 -12.06 -4.72
N ALA A 2 -28.71 -11.59 -5.48
CA ALA A 2 -28.31 -12.17 -6.76
C ALA A 2 -27.93 -13.64 -6.63
N GLY A 3 -28.71 -14.54 -7.24
CA GLY A 3 -28.44 -15.97 -7.36
C GLY A 3 -27.38 -16.27 -8.42
N LEU A 4 -26.34 -15.43 -8.49
CA LEU A 4 -25.25 -15.59 -9.44
C LEU A 4 -24.23 -16.58 -8.87
N PRO A 5 -23.66 -17.47 -9.70
CA PRO A 5 -22.71 -18.46 -9.23
C PRO A 5 -21.43 -17.78 -8.70
N PRO A 6 -20.76 -18.37 -7.70
CA PRO A 6 -19.47 -17.86 -7.23
C PRO A 6 -18.46 -17.83 -8.38
N GLY A 7 -17.84 -16.67 -8.61
CA GLY A 7 -16.91 -16.45 -9.73
C GLY A 7 -17.53 -15.88 -10.99
N ASP A 8 -18.84 -15.61 -11.01
CA ASP A 8 -19.47 -14.89 -12.12
C ASP A 8 -18.88 -13.47 -12.26
N PRO A 9 -18.40 -13.06 -13.46
CA PRO A 9 -17.86 -11.73 -13.70
C PRO A 9 -18.79 -10.58 -13.26
N GLN A 10 -20.12 -10.75 -13.34
CA GLN A 10 -21.04 -9.72 -12.86
C GLN A 10 -20.99 -9.57 -11.34
N LEU A 11 -20.96 -10.68 -10.59
CA LEU A 11 -20.80 -10.67 -9.15
C LEU A 11 -19.46 -10.07 -8.71
N VAL A 12 -18.36 -10.42 -9.40
CA VAL A 12 -17.03 -9.82 -9.15
C VAL A 12 -17.08 -8.31 -9.37
N SER A 13 -17.71 -7.85 -10.45
CA SER A 13 -17.88 -6.42 -10.72
C SER A 13 -18.69 -5.72 -9.63
N MET A 14 -19.78 -6.32 -9.15
CA MET A 14 -20.60 -5.78 -8.06
C MET A 14 -19.80 -5.68 -6.75
N ILE A 15 -19.03 -6.70 -6.40
CA ILE A 15 -18.16 -6.72 -5.22
C ILE A 15 -17.08 -5.62 -5.33
N VAL A 16 -16.40 -5.53 -6.47
CA VAL A 16 -15.37 -4.50 -6.69
C VAL A 16 -15.96 -3.09 -6.60
N ASN A 17 -17.17 -2.88 -7.16
CA ASN A 17 -17.86 -1.61 -7.03
C ASN A 17 -18.20 -1.31 -5.55
N HIS A 18 -18.65 -2.31 -4.79
CA HIS A 18 -18.92 -2.14 -3.37
C HIS A 18 -17.66 -1.77 -2.58
N LEU A 19 -16.54 -2.46 -2.81
CA LEU A 19 -15.22 -2.13 -2.21
C LEU A 19 -14.79 -0.69 -2.53
N LYS A 20 -15.04 -0.20 -3.75
CA LYS A 20 -14.79 1.19 -4.14
C LYS A 20 -15.69 2.16 -3.38
N THR A 21 -17.00 1.90 -3.29
CA THR A 21 -17.93 2.77 -2.55
C THR A 21 -17.65 2.85 -1.05
N GLN A 22 -17.07 1.79 -0.47
CA GLN A 22 -16.60 1.75 0.92
C GLN A 22 -15.26 2.51 1.12
N GLY A 23 -14.67 3.07 0.07
CA GLY A 23 -13.39 3.79 0.14
C GLY A 23 -12.18 2.91 0.44
N LEU A 24 -12.30 1.59 0.31
CA LEU A 24 -11.26 0.65 0.72
C LEU A 24 -10.00 0.78 -0.14
N PHE A 25 -10.17 0.92 -1.46
CA PHE A 25 -9.04 1.16 -2.37
C PHE A 25 -8.32 2.50 -2.09
N ASP A 26 -9.07 3.53 -1.70
CA ASP A 26 -8.47 4.82 -1.32
C ASP A 26 -7.67 4.70 -0.02
N GLN A 27 -8.16 3.93 0.95
CA GLN A 27 -7.42 3.64 2.18
C GLN A 27 -6.12 2.90 1.87
N PHE A 28 -6.16 1.83 1.05
CA PHE A 28 -4.96 1.11 0.64
C PHE A 28 -3.97 2.02 -0.08
N ARG A 29 -4.45 2.91 -0.96
CA ARG A 29 -3.60 3.89 -1.64
C ARG A 29 -2.91 4.80 -0.64
N ARG A 30 -3.63 5.35 0.34
CA ARG A 30 -3.06 6.19 1.40
C ARG A 30 -2.02 5.43 2.22
N ASP A 31 -2.32 4.21 2.64
CA ASP A 31 -1.44 3.39 3.47
C ASP A 31 -0.15 2.97 2.74
N CYS A 32 -0.20 2.81 1.42
CA CYS A 32 0.99 2.58 0.60
C CYS A 32 1.83 3.85 0.45
N LEU A 33 1.19 5.01 0.30
CA LEU A 33 1.88 6.28 0.07
C LEU A 33 2.44 6.91 1.36
N ALA A 34 1.91 6.55 2.53
CA ALA A 34 2.26 7.18 3.80
C ALA A 34 3.77 7.17 4.12
N ASP A 35 4.48 6.10 3.77
CA ASP A 35 5.91 5.94 4.07
C ASP A 35 6.78 5.64 2.84
N VAL A 36 6.24 5.82 1.62
CA VAL A 36 6.92 5.39 0.38
C VAL A 36 8.27 6.09 0.19
N ASP A 37 8.35 7.35 0.58
CA ASP A 37 9.52 8.22 0.43
C ASP A 37 10.70 7.80 1.33
N THR A 38 10.40 7.16 2.47
CA THR A 38 11.42 6.60 3.36
C THR A 38 11.93 5.23 2.93
N LYS A 39 11.28 4.58 1.95
CA LYS A 39 11.66 3.22 1.52
C LYS A 39 12.94 3.25 0.68
N PRO A 40 13.83 2.27 0.87
CA PRO A 40 15.08 2.23 0.12
C PRO A 40 14.85 2.09 -1.39
N ALA A 41 13.80 1.40 -1.86
CA ALA A 41 13.49 1.33 -3.29
C ALA A 41 13.22 2.72 -3.91
N TYR A 42 12.44 3.57 -3.24
CA TYR A 42 12.13 4.92 -3.72
C TYR A 42 13.37 5.81 -3.72
N LEU A 43 14.13 5.81 -2.61
CA LEU A 43 15.34 6.61 -2.48
C LEU A 43 16.39 6.22 -3.53
N ASN A 44 16.57 4.93 -3.79
CA ASN A 44 17.47 4.44 -4.84
C ASN A 44 17.02 4.87 -6.25
N LEU A 45 15.71 4.83 -6.53
CA LEU A 45 15.18 5.29 -7.81
C LEU A 45 15.42 6.79 -7.99
N LYS A 46 15.08 7.58 -6.96
CA LYS A 46 15.31 9.02 -6.94
C LYS A 46 16.78 9.34 -7.21
N GLN A 47 17.69 8.71 -6.48
CA GLN A 47 19.13 8.91 -6.66
C GLN A 47 19.58 8.55 -8.09
N ARG A 48 19.09 7.44 -8.65
CA ARG A 48 19.42 7.04 -10.04
C ARG A 48 18.95 8.06 -11.06
N VAL A 49 17.74 8.59 -10.92
CA VAL A 49 17.21 9.62 -11.81
C VAL A 49 18.00 10.92 -11.67
N ASP A 50 18.28 11.35 -10.44
CA ASP A 50 19.05 12.57 -10.17
C ASP A 50 20.47 12.47 -10.76
N ASN A 51 21.13 11.32 -10.60
CA ASN A 51 22.44 11.05 -11.20
C ASN A 51 22.39 11.02 -12.73
N PHE A 52 21.36 10.40 -13.31
CA PHE A 52 21.17 10.35 -14.76
C PHE A 52 21.04 11.75 -15.36
N VAL A 53 20.19 12.59 -14.77
CA VAL A 53 19.98 13.97 -15.21
C VAL A 53 21.26 14.79 -15.02
N SER A 54 21.94 14.66 -13.89
CA SER A 54 23.20 15.36 -13.62
C SER A 54 24.27 15.02 -14.66
N ASN A 55 24.48 13.73 -14.94
CA ASN A 55 25.43 13.26 -15.96
C ASN A 55 25.07 13.71 -17.37
N HIS A 56 23.77 13.76 -17.69
CA HIS A 56 23.34 14.27 -19.00
C HIS A 56 23.59 15.77 -19.13
N LEU A 57 23.30 16.54 -18.07
CA LEU A 57 23.48 17.99 -18.06
C LEU A 57 24.97 18.38 -18.03
N SER A 58 25.86 17.59 -17.41
CA SER A 58 27.30 17.88 -17.41
C SER A 58 27.92 17.85 -18.81
N ASN A 59 27.33 17.09 -19.74
CA ASN A 59 27.75 17.05 -21.15
C ASN A 59 27.19 18.21 -21.98
N HIS A 60 26.31 19.05 -21.41
CA HIS A 60 25.70 20.19 -22.08
C HIS A 60 26.19 21.51 -21.49
N THR A 61 26.83 22.34 -22.32
CA THR A 61 27.20 23.70 -21.94
C THR A 61 26.01 24.64 -22.06
N TRP A 62 25.80 25.49 -21.05
CA TRP A 62 24.78 26.53 -21.11
C TRP A 62 25.10 27.56 -22.21
N SER A 63 24.06 28.01 -22.93
CA SER A 63 24.15 29.05 -23.95
C SER A 63 22.86 29.88 -23.93
N PRO A 64 22.91 31.20 -24.20
CA PRO A 64 21.71 32.05 -24.25
C PRO A 64 20.70 31.61 -25.33
N HIS A 65 21.16 30.92 -26.37
CA HIS A 65 20.30 30.39 -27.45
C HIS A 65 19.86 28.93 -27.21
N LEU A 66 20.22 28.34 -26.06
CA LEU A 66 19.90 26.96 -25.75
C LEU A 66 18.39 26.77 -25.63
N ASN A 67 17.83 25.89 -26.44
CA ASN A 67 16.44 25.52 -26.34
C ASN A 67 16.20 24.59 -25.13
N LYS A 68 15.90 25.19 -23.99
CA LYS A 68 15.63 24.48 -22.74
C LYS A 68 14.47 23.47 -22.85
N ASN A 69 13.47 23.75 -23.69
CA ASN A 69 12.35 22.84 -23.91
C ASN A 69 12.78 21.57 -24.63
N GLN A 70 13.61 21.68 -25.67
CA GLN A 70 14.16 20.52 -26.38
C GLN A 70 15.08 19.68 -25.47
N LEU A 71 15.92 20.33 -24.67
CA LEU A 71 16.78 19.63 -23.71
C LEU A 71 15.95 18.85 -22.68
N ARG A 72 14.95 19.48 -22.08
CA ARG A 72 14.03 18.84 -21.13
C ARG A 72 13.26 17.67 -21.77
N ASN A 73 12.82 17.84 -23.02
CA ASN A 73 12.13 16.77 -23.76
C ASN A 73 13.07 15.59 -24.04
N ASN A 74 14.31 15.85 -24.48
CA ASN A 74 15.32 14.82 -24.66
C ASN A 74 15.59 14.05 -23.37
N ILE A 75 15.84 14.76 -22.26
CA ILE A 75 16.09 14.12 -20.96
C ILE A 75 14.90 13.22 -20.57
N ARG A 76 13.65 13.70 -20.71
CA ARG A 76 12.48 12.85 -20.43
C ARG A 76 12.43 11.60 -21.30
N GLN A 77 12.69 11.74 -22.60
CA GLN A 77 12.67 10.60 -23.53
C GLN A 77 13.76 9.58 -23.20
N LEU A 78 14.97 10.04 -22.88
CA LEU A 78 16.08 9.16 -22.51
C LEU A 78 15.84 8.45 -21.18
N VAL A 79 15.26 9.14 -20.18
CA VAL A 79 14.86 8.50 -18.91
C VAL A 79 13.83 7.41 -19.16
N LEU A 80 12.82 7.65 -20.00
CA LEU A 80 11.83 6.63 -20.37
C LEU A 80 12.47 5.44 -21.10
N GLN A 81 13.32 5.70 -22.10
CA GLN A 81 14.00 4.66 -22.87
C GLN A 81 14.97 3.82 -22.03
N SER A 82 15.55 4.39 -20.96
CA SER A 82 16.45 3.66 -20.06
C SER A 82 15.78 2.52 -19.29
N GLY A 83 14.44 2.50 -19.22
CA GLY A 83 13.67 1.53 -18.44
C GLY A 83 13.86 1.64 -16.92
N MET A 84 14.60 2.64 -16.44
CA MET A 84 14.91 2.76 -15.01
C MET A 84 13.68 3.06 -14.16
N LEU A 85 12.69 3.78 -14.71
CA LEU A 85 11.45 4.12 -14.02
C LEU A 85 10.58 2.87 -13.85
N GLU A 86 10.38 2.07 -14.89
CA GLU A 86 9.58 0.84 -14.81
C GLU A 86 10.16 -0.13 -13.79
N GLN A 87 11.46 -0.44 -13.89
CA GLN A 87 12.14 -1.29 -12.90
C GLN A 87 12.13 -0.68 -11.49
N GLY A 88 12.20 0.64 -11.39
CA GLY A 88 12.12 1.34 -10.11
C GLY A 88 10.74 1.20 -9.46
N VAL A 89 9.68 1.35 -10.25
CA VAL A 89 8.30 1.18 -9.80
C VAL A 89 8.05 -0.25 -9.35
N ASP A 90 8.48 -1.26 -10.10
CA ASP A 90 8.33 -2.67 -9.70
C ASP A 90 9.00 -2.96 -8.35
N ARG A 91 10.19 -2.40 -8.12
CA ARG A 91 10.90 -2.53 -6.84
C ARG A 91 10.18 -1.80 -5.70
N ILE A 92 9.54 -0.66 -5.98
CA ILE A 92 8.73 0.07 -5.00
C ILE A 92 7.49 -0.77 -4.65
N VAL A 93 6.80 -1.32 -5.64
CA VAL A 93 5.65 -2.22 -5.42
C VAL A 93 6.06 -3.40 -4.54
N ALA A 94 7.17 -4.07 -4.85
CA ALA A 94 7.67 -5.20 -4.07
C ALA A 94 7.98 -4.87 -2.60
N GLN A 95 8.35 -3.62 -2.28
CA GLN A 95 8.67 -3.22 -0.91
C GLN A 95 7.50 -2.59 -0.15
N VAL A 96 6.55 -1.98 -0.88
CA VAL A 96 5.47 -1.18 -0.28
C VAL A 96 4.16 -1.93 -0.29
N VAL A 97 3.85 -2.58 -1.40
CA VAL A 97 2.55 -3.18 -1.68
C VAL A 97 2.57 -4.65 -1.26
N ASP A 98 3.53 -5.43 -1.76
CA ASP A 98 3.57 -6.88 -1.55
C ASP A 98 3.52 -7.31 -0.07
N PRO A 99 4.25 -6.68 0.86
CA PRO A 99 4.17 -7.04 2.28
C PRO A 99 2.79 -6.80 2.89
N LYS A 100 2.01 -5.87 2.33
CA LYS A 100 0.67 -5.51 2.79
C LYS A 100 -0.42 -6.40 2.20
N ILE A 101 -0.16 -7.11 1.08
CA ILE A 101 -1.18 -7.91 0.39
C ILE A 101 -1.82 -8.93 1.33
N ASN A 102 -1.01 -9.78 1.96
CA ASN A 102 -1.54 -10.89 2.77
C ASN A 102 -1.98 -10.46 4.17
N HIS A 103 -1.35 -9.44 4.75
CA HIS A 103 -1.58 -9.05 6.14
C HIS A 103 -2.55 -7.89 6.32
N ILE A 104 -2.76 -7.06 5.29
CA ILE A 104 -3.60 -5.87 5.38
C ILE A 104 -4.72 -5.93 4.35
N PHE A 105 -4.39 -6.08 3.06
CA PHE A 105 -5.40 -5.96 2.00
C PHE A 105 -6.35 -7.16 1.99
N ARG A 106 -5.79 -8.37 1.99
CA ARG A 106 -6.57 -9.60 1.92
C ARG A 106 -7.57 -9.73 3.06
N PRO A 107 -7.22 -9.56 4.36
CA PRO A 107 -8.19 -9.64 5.45
C PRO A 107 -9.30 -8.58 5.35
N GLN A 108 -8.96 -7.35 4.96
CA GLN A 108 -9.94 -6.28 4.83
C GLN A 108 -10.90 -6.50 3.65
N VAL A 109 -10.38 -6.95 2.50
CA VAL A 109 -11.18 -7.31 1.33
C VAL A 109 -12.09 -8.49 1.66
N GLU A 110 -11.57 -9.55 2.28
CA GLU A 110 -12.37 -10.72 2.68
C GLU A 110 -13.49 -10.35 3.65
N ARG A 111 -13.24 -9.45 4.60
CA ARG A 111 -14.27 -8.93 5.52
C ARG A 111 -15.42 -8.25 4.76
N VAL A 112 -15.10 -7.32 3.87
CA VAL A 112 -16.12 -6.56 3.12
C VAL A 112 -16.86 -7.46 2.12
N VAL A 113 -16.17 -8.41 1.49
CA VAL A 113 -16.80 -9.40 0.59
C VAL A 113 -17.77 -10.28 1.36
N ARG A 114 -17.40 -10.76 2.55
CA ARG A 114 -18.28 -11.58 3.41
C ARG A 114 -19.52 -10.80 3.82
N GLU A 115 -19.34 -9.55 4.24
CA GLU A 115 -20.44 -8.66 4.59
C GLU A 115 -21.39 -8.41 3.41
N PHE A 116 -20.85 -8.21 2.21
CA PHE A 116 -21.63 -8.02 0.99
C PHE A 116 -22.45 -9.26 0.59
N LEU A 117 -21.87 -10.46 0.75
CA LEU A 117 -22.51 -11.73 0.38
C LEU A 117 -23.48 -12.25 1.46
N SER A 118 -23.27 -11.90 2.73
CA SER A 118 -24.06 -12.37 3.87
C SER A 118 -24.35 -11.23 4.85
N PRO A 119 -25.18 -10.25 4.46
CA PRO A 119 -25.60 -9.18 5.36
C PRO A 119 -26.45 -9.78 6.49
N GLY A 120 -25.83 -10.02 7.65
CA GLY A 120 -26.48 -10.55 8.86
C GLY A 120 -25.74 -11.67 9.60
N SER A 121 -24.72 -12.30 9.02
CA SER A 121 -23.91 -13.33 9.71
C SER A 121 -22.66 -12.74 10.33
N CYS A 122 -22.81 -12.01 11.43
CA CYS A 122 -21.67 -11.60 12.27
C CYS A 122 -21.22 -12.82 13.09
N SER A 123 -20.18 -13.52 12.66
CA SER A 123 -19.43 -14.42 13.53
C SER A 123 -18.02 -13.85 13.66
N GLU A 124 -17.88 -13.05 14.70
CA GLU A 124 -16.63 -12.60 15.28
C GLU A 124 -15.83 -13.83 15.73
N GLU A 125 -14.69 -14.08 15.09
CA GLU A 125 -13.63 -14.91 15.66
C GLU A 125 -12.44 -13.96 15.84
N PRO A 126 -12.11 -13.57 17.08
CA PRO A 126 -11.00 -12.67 17.33
C PRO A 126 -9.68 -13.36 16.93
N PRO A 127 -8.69 -12.61 16.39
CA PRO A 127 -7.41 -13.18 16.00
C PRO A 127 -6.76 -13.86 17.21
N PRO A 128 -5.97 -14.94 17.02
CA PRO A 128 -5.40 -15.69 18.13
C PRO A 128 -4.50 -14.76 18.95
N GLN A 129 -5.02 -14.34 20.10
CA GLN A 129 -4.26 -13.58 21.08
C GLN A 129 -3.10 -14.47 21.50
N HIS A 130 -1.89 -14.11 21.07
CA HIS A 130 -0.66 -14.57 21.67
C HIS A 130 -0.83 -14.43 23.18
N ARG A 131 -0.91 -15.58 23.85
CA ARG A 131 -0.99 -15.76 25.29
C ARG A 131 0.21 -15.07 25.95
N ARG A 132 0.12 -13.75 26.17
CA ARG A 132 1.02 -13.05 27.09
C ARG A 132 0.67 -13.57 28.48
N GLN A 133 1.48 -14.53 28.94
CA GLN A 133 1.51 -14.89 30.35
C GLN A 133 1.83 -13.61 31.13
N LEU A 134 0.83 -13.09 31.86
CA LEU A 134 1.06 -12.05 32.86
C LEU A 134 1.35 -12.75 34.19
N PRO A 135 2.37 -12.33 34.97
CA PRO A 135 2.71 -12.99 36.22
C PRO A 135 1.60 -12.80 37.26
N LEU A 136 1.27 -13.87 37.98
CA LEU A 136 0.33 -13.87 39.09
C LEU A 136 0.85 -12.95 40.21
N LEU A 137 0.11 -11.88 40.51
CA LEU A 137 0.33 -11.08 41.73
C LEU A 137 -0.35 -11.77 42.92
N PRO A 138 0.28 -11.82 44.11
CA PRO A 138 -0.29 -12.48 45.27
C PRO A 138 -1.46 -11.68 45.86
N SER A 139 -2.49 -12.40 46.27
CA SER A 139 -3.72 -11.90 46.89
C SER A 139 -3.47 -11.38 48.31
N THR A 140 -3.72 -10.09 48.52
CA THR A 140 -3.83 -9.51 49.86
C THR A 140 -5.29 -9.61 50.35
N PRO A 141 -5.54 -9.98 51.63
CA PRO A 141 -6.91 -10.08 52.15
C PRO A 141 -7.49 -8.71 52.50
N CYS A 142 -8.78 -8.53 52.22
CA CYS A 142 -9.57 -7.34 52.62
C CYS A 142 -9.71 -7.27 54.15
N PRO A 143 -9.61 -6.07 54.78
CA PRO A 143 -9.94 -5.92 56.19
C PRO A 143 -11.45 -5.79 56.39
N SER A 144 -11.99 -6.61 57.29
CA SER A 144 -13.36 -6.52 57.81
C SER A 144 -13.45 -5.36 58.82
N TRP A 145 -14.27 -4.37 58.52
CA TRP A 145 -14.64 -3.32 59.48
C TRP A 145 -15.98 -3.67 60.14
N THR A 146 -16.01 -3.65 61.47
CA THR A 146 -17.09 -3.16 62.37
C THR A 146 -16.80 -3.59 63.82
N PRO A 147 -17.41 -2.94 64.84
CA PRO A 147 -18.43 -1.87 64.77
C PRO A 147 -17.93 -0.47 65.15
#